data_AF-A0A528TKQ0-F1
#
_entry.id   AF-A0A528TKQ0-F1
#
_cell.length_a   1.000
_cell.length_b   1.000
_cell.length_c   1.000
_cell.angle_alpha   90.00
_cell.angle_beta   90.00
_cell.angle_gamma   90.00
#
_symmetry.space_group_name_H-M   'P 1'
#
loop_
_entity.id
_entity.type
_entity.pdbx_description
1 polymer ?
#
loop_
_entity_poly.entity_id
_entity_poly.type
_entity_poly.pdbx_seq_one_letter_code
_entity_poly.pdbx_strand_id
1 'polypeptide(L)'
;CRRIVKNLNRNKAVSLNLQKPVSPLHDPHELYGIVPTDLRQPYDVREVIARLVDGSEFDEFKQNYGTTLVTGFAHLHGMPVGILGNNGVLFSESALKGAHFIELCCQRGIPLIFLQNITGFMVGRKYEAGGIAKDGAKLVTA
;
A
#
# COMPACT_ATOMS: atom_id res chain seq x y z
N CYS A 1 -14.17 25.77 -19.07
CA CYS A 1 -12.79 25.36 -18.74
C CYS A 1 -12.18 24.23 -19.59
N ARG A 2 -12.95 23.29 -20.18
CA ARG A 2 -12.41 22.20 -21.03
C ARG A 2 -11.57 22.66 -22.25
N ARG A 3 -11.93 23.79 -22.87
CA ARG A 3 -11.22 24.35 -24.05
C ARG A 3 -9.80 24.84 -23.74
N ILE A 4 -9.56 25.30 -22.51
CA ILE A 4 -8.24 25.77 -22.06
C ILE A 4 -7.32 24.57 -21.80
N VAL A 5 -7.84 23.53 -21.14
CA VAL A 5 -7.07 22.30 -20.84
C VAL A 5 -6.65 21.57 -22.12
N LYS A 6 -7.48 21.55 -23.16
CA LYS A 6 -7.16 20.93 -24.47
C LYS A 6 -5.94 21.56 -25.16
N ASN A 7 -5.68 22.85 -24.90
CA ASN A 7 -4.58 23.59 -25.53
C ASN A 7 -3.32 23.65 -24.66
N LEU A 8 -3.30 22.96 -23.52
CA LEU A 8 -2.05 22.74 -22.79
C LEU A 8 -1.20 21.82 -23.67
N ASN A 9 -0.20 22.39 -24.32
CA ASN A 9 0.77 21.69 -25.17
C ASN A 9 1.73 20.82 -24.32
N ARG A 10 1.16 20.02 -23.41
CA ARG A 10 1.86 19.19 -22.44
C ARG A 10 1.89 17.76 -22.96
N ASN A 11 3.04 17.34 -23.45
CA ASN A 11 3.29 15.94 -23.75
C ASN A 11 3.65 15.21 -22.45
N LYS A 12 2.82 14.27 -21.99
CA LYS A 12 3.06 13.50 -20.76
C LYS A 12 4.00 12.35 -21.11
N ALA A 13 5.30 12.52 -20.88
CA ALA A 13 6.24 11.42 -20.92
C ALA A 13 5.90 10.44 -19.78
N VAL A 14 5.43 9.24 -20.13
CA VAL A 14 5.23 8.16 -19.15
C VAL A 14 6.53 7.36 -19.11
N SER A 15 7.30 7.53 -18.04
CA SER A 15 8.55 6.79 -17.82
C SER A 15 8.33 5.39 -17.23
N LEU A 16 7.09 5.05 -16.87
CA LEU A 16 6.72 3.78 -16.27
C LEU A 16 6.52 2.70 -17.35
N ASN A 17 6.95 1.48 -17.06
CA ASN A 17 6.70 0.32 -17.92
C ASN A 17 5.22 -0.09 -17.80
N LEU A 18 4.40 0.43 -18.70
CA LEU A 18 2.97 0.12 -18.72
C LEU A 18 2.73 -1.26 -19.32
N GLN A 19 1.92 -2.05 -18.64
CA GLN A 19 1.42 -3.33 -19.12
C GLN A 19 -0.03 -3.21 -19.61
N LYS A 20 -0.53 -4.23 -20.31
CA LYS A 20 -1.94 -4.28 -20.70
C LYS A 20 -2.79 -4.44 -19.43
N PRO A 21 -3.78 -3.58 -19.18
CA PRO A 21 -4.65 -3.72 -18.02
C PRO A 21 -5.39 -5.05 -18.05
N VAL A 22 -5.41 -5.75 -16.91
CA VAL A 22 -6.14 -7.00 -16.72
C VAL A 22 -7.09 -6.82 -15.55
N SER A 23 -8.34 -7.22 -15.68
CA SER A 23 -9.27 -7.18 -14.56
C SER A 23 -8.78 -8.09 -13.42
N PRO A 24 -9.03 -7.74 -12.15
CA PRO A 24 -8.79 -8.64 -11.03
C PRO A 24 -9.50 -9.99 -11.24
N LEU A 25 -8.91 -11.08 -10.72
CA LEU A 25 -9.52 -12.43 -10.77
C LEU A 25 -10.72 -12.54 -9.82
N HIS A 26 -10.75 -11.73 -8.77
CA HIS A 26 -11.81 -11.68 -7.78
C HIS A 26 -12.77 -10.52 -8.04
N ASP A 27 -14.07 -10.72 -7.80
CA ASP A 27 -15.07 -9.67 -7.97
C ASP A 27 -14.83 -8.54 -6.94
N PRO A 28 -14.64 -7.28 -7.39
CA PRO A 28 -14.53 -6.14 -6.50
C PRO A 28 -15.74 -5.95 -5.56
N HIS A 29 -16.93 -6.43 -5.92
CA HIS A 29 -18.11 -6.36 -5.05
C HIS A 29 -17.98 -7.23 -3.79
N GLU A 30 -17.11 -8.24 -3.78
CA GLU A 30 -16.84 -9.03 -2.58
C GLU A 30 -16.10 -8.23 -1.49
N LEU A 31 -15.51 -7.08 -1.83
CA LEU A 31 -14.87 -6.19 -0.85
C LEU A 31 -15.82 -5.81 0.30
N TYR A 32 -17.12 -5.68 0.03
CA TYR A 32 -18.13 -5.39 1.06
C TYR A 32 -18.31 -6.52 2.08
N GLY A 33 -17.98 -7.76 1.72
CA GLY A 33 -17.98 -8.90 2.63
C GLY A 33 -16.66 -9.09 3.39
N ILE A 34 -15.57 -8.54 2.87
CA ILE A 34 -14.21 -8.70 3.42
C ILE A 34 -13.88 -7.60 4.41
N VAL A 35 -14.25 -6.37 4.11
CA VAL A 35 -14.02 -5.23 4.99
C VAL A 35 -15.18 -5.16 6.00
N PRO A 36 -14.94 -5.53 7.28
CA PRO A 36 -15.98 -5.53 8.28
C PRO A 36 -16.46 -4.10 8.54
N THR A 37 -17.74 -3.96 8.85
CA THR A 37 -18.32 -2.68 9.28
C THR A 37 -17.84 -2.28 10.68
N ASP A 38 -17.47 -3.27 11.52
CA ASP A 38 -16.79 -3.03 12.80
C ASP A 38 -15.29 -2.86 12.58
N LEU A 39 -14.80 -1.63 12.81
CA LEU A 39 -13.39 -1.27 12.71
C LEU A 39 -12.48 -2.07 13.66
N ARG A 40 -13.03 -2.70 14.70
CA ARG A 40 -12.26 -3.54 15.64
C ARG A 40 -11.98 -4.93 15.10
N GLN A 41 -12.73 -5.37 14.09
CA GLN A 41 -12.55 -6.69 13.51
C GLN A 41 -11.37 -6.64 12.53
N PRO A 42 -10.31 -7.45 12.76
CA PRO A 42 -9.22 -7.53 11.81
C PRO A 42 -9.71 -8.19 10.52
N TYR A 43 -9.21 -7.70 9.40
CA TYR A 43 -9.33 -8.36 8.10
C TYR A 43 -7.95 -8.43 7.46
N ASP A 44 -7.78 -9.35 6.51
CA ASP A 44 -6.53 -9.45 5.78
C ASP A 44 -6.51 -8.46 4.61
N VAL A 45 -5.56 -7.52 4.63
CA VAL A 45 -5.36 -6.55 3.56
C VAL A 45 -5.01 -7.23 2.22
N ARG A 46 -4.49 -8.47 2.24
CA ARG A 46 -4.21 -9.25 1.02
C ARG A 46 -5.47 -9.50 0.19
N GLU A 47 -6.60 -9.77 0.85
CA GLU A 47 -7.89 -9.99 0.18
C GLU A 47 -8.38 -8.71 -0.51
N VAL A 48 -8.07 -7.55 0.08
CA VAL A 48 -8.37 -6.24 -0.53
C VAL A 48 -7.45 -5.97 -1.70
N ILE A 49 -6.16 -6.26 -1.58
CA ILE A 49 -5.16 -6.10 -2.65
C ILE A 49 -5.54 -6.98 -3.85
N ALA A 50 -5.87 -8.24 -3.64
CA ALA A 50 -6.23 -9.18 -4.70
C ALA A 50 -7.42 -8.71 -5.55
N ARG A 51 -8.32 -7.89 -5.00
CA ARG A 51 -9.49 -7.32 -5.70
C ARG A 51 -9.24 -5.93 -6.30
N LEU A 52 -8.11 -5.30 -5.95
CA LEU A 52 -7.69 -4.02 -6.49
C LEU A 52 -6.74 -4.16 -7.67
N VAL A 53 -5.79 -5.09 -7.60
CA VAL A 53 -4.68 -5.18 -8.55
C VAL A 53 -5.02 -5.99 -9.78
N ASP A 54 -4.39 -5.64 -10.89
CA ASP A 54 -4.57 -6.30 -12.17
C ASP A 54 -4.17 -7.78 -12.08
N GLY A 55 -5.03 -8.66 -12.59
CA GLY A 55 -4.80 -10.11 -12.53
C GLY A 55 -4.72 -10.71 -11.12
N SER A 56 -5.05 -9.94 -10.08
CA SER A 56 -4.84 -10.33 -8.67
C SER A 56 -3.40 -10.73 -8.36
N GLU A 57 -2.43 -10.24 -9.15
CA GLU A 57 -1.01 -10.55 -8.99
C GLU A 57 -0.37 -9.58 -7.99
N PHE A 58 0.19 -10.15 -6.92
CA PHE A 58 0.88 -9.38 -5.88
C PHE A 58 2.19 -10.07 -5.49
N ASP A 59 3.31 -9.40 -5.75
CA ASP A 59 4.64 -9.88 -5.40
C ASP A 59 5.09 -9.28 -4.07
N GLU A 60 5.04 -10.09 -3.02
CA GLU A 60 5.34 -9.63 -1.67
C GLU A 60 6.82 -9.45 -1.39
N PHE A 61 7.15 -8.22 -1.01
CA PHE A 61 8.45 -7.90 -0.47
C PHE A 61 8.56 -8.38 0.98
N LYS A 62 9.53 -9.27 1.24
CA LYS A 62 9.83 -9.80 2.58
C LYS A 62 8.60 -10.31 3.34
N GLN A 63 7.82 -11.20 2.73
CA GLN A 63 6.59 -11.77 3.30
C GLN A 63 6.75 -12.31 4.74
N ASN A 64 7.90 -12.92 5.06
CA ASN A 64 8.16 -13.57 6.36
C ASN A 64 8.76 -12.62 7.43
N TYR A 65 8.92 -11.33 7.13
CA TYR A 65 9.50 -10.34 8.04
C TYR A 65 8.48 -9.23 8.29
N GLY A 66 8.29 -8.82 9.56
CA GLY A 66 7.34 -7.75 9.90
C GLY A 66 5.93 -8.01 9.35
N THR A 67 5.33 -9.15 9.70
CA THR A 67 4.08 -9.67 9.10
C THR A 67 2.85 -8.77 9.35
N THR A 68 2.93 -7.80 10.26
CA THR A 68 1.87 -6.80 10.45
C THR A 68 1.82 -5.74 9.38
N LEU A 69 2.87 -5.59 8.57
CA LEU A 69 2.89 -4.75 7.38
C LEU A 69 3.09 -5.62 6.14
N VAL A 70 2.08 -5.64 5.29
CA VAL A 70 2.12 -6.23 3.96
C VAL A 70 2.69 -5.20 3.00
N THR A 71 3.77 -5.53 2.31
CA THR A 71 4.37 -4.68 1.29
C THR A 71 4.64 -5.51 0.05
N GLY A 72 4.39 -4.96 -1.14
CA GLY A 72 4.66 -5.68 -2.36
C GLY A 72 4.42 -4.86 -3.62
N PHE A 73 4.86 -5.41 -4.74
CA PHE A 73 4.68 -4.82 -6.05
C PHE A 73 3.45 -5.41 -6.74
N ALA A 74 2.73 -4.58 -7.48
CA ALA A 74 1.60 -5.00 -8.29
C ALA A 74 1.47 -4.11 -9.53
N HIS A 75 0.49 -4.42 -10.37
CA HIS A 75 0.04 -3.52 -11.43
C HIS A 75 -1.39 -3.06 -11.14
N LEU A 76 -1.68 -1.79 -11.40
CA LEU A 76 -3.01 -1.20 -11.32
C LEU A 76 -3.31 -0.47 -12.61
N HIS A 77 -4.30 -0.95 -13.36
CA HIS A 77 -4.59 -0.48 -14.72
C HIS A 77 -3.34 -0.43 -15.61
N GLY A 78 -2.51 -1.46 -15.54
CA GLY A 78 -1.25 -1.57 -16.27
C GLY A 78 -0.11 -0.71 -15.72
N MET A 79 -0.31 0.12 -14.70
CA MET A 79 0.76 0.91 -14.08
C MET A 79 1.42 0.12 -12.95
N PRO A 80 2.76 0.02 -12.91
CA PRO A 80 3.44 -0.59 -11.78
C PRO A 80 3.22 0.25 -10.53
N VAL A 81 2.83 -0.37 -9.43
CA VAL A 81 2.56 0.27 -8.14
C VAL A 81 3.23 -0.52 -7.02
N GLY A 82 3.71 0.19 -6.00
CA GLY A 82 4.12 -0.39 -4.73
C GLY A 82 2.98 -0.23 -3.73
N ILE A 83 2.55 -1.31 -3.10
CA ILE A 83 1.43 -1.29 -2.14
C ILE A 83 1.97 -1.57 -0.75
N LEU A 84 1.55 -0.75 0.22
CA LEU A 84 1.79 -0.95 1.66
C LEU A 84 0.44 -1.07 2.37
N GLY A 85 0.21 -2.15 3.08
CA GLY A 85 -1.04 -2.44 3.79
C GLY A 85 -0.79 -2.87 5.23
N ASN A 86 -1.53 -2.26 6.17
CA ASN A 86 -1.39 -2.59 7.59
C ASN A 86 -2.43 -3.64 8.00
N ASN A 87 -1.99 -4.76 8.58
CA ASN A 87 -2.85 -5.76 9.23
C ASN A 87 -2.87 -5.51 10.76
N GLY A 88 -3.11 -4.26 11.18
CA GLY A 88 -3.16 -3.85 12.58
C GLY A 88 -1.96 -3.00 13.05
N VAL A 89 -1.45 -3.30 14.25
CA VAL A 89 -0.43 -2.47 14.93
C VAL A 89 0.93 -2.54 14.23
N LEU A 90 1.57 -1.38 14.06
CA LEU A 90 2.92 -1.26 13.54
C LEU A 90 3.95 -1.55 14.63
N PHE A 91 4.74 -2.60 14.42
CA PHE A 91 5.94 -2.89 15.20
C PHE A 91 7.18 -2.29 14.53
N SER A 92 8.26 -2.05 15.28
CA SER A 92 9.50 -1.46 14.75
C SER A 92 10.11 -2.25 13.58
N GLU A 93 10.02 -3.59 13.59
CA GLU A 93 10.49 -4.43 12.48
C GLU A 93 9.68 -4.20 11.19
N SER A 94 8.35 -4.09 11.33
CA SER A 94 7.45 -3.77 10.22
C SER A 94 7.71 -2.35 9.68
N ALA A 95 8.01 -1.39 10.54
CA ALA A 95 8.36 -0.03 10.13
C ALA A 95 9.67 0.00 9.32
N LEU A 96 10.69 -0.74 9.74
CA LEU A 96 11.96 -0.85 8.99
C LEU A 96 11.76 -1.50 7.61
N LYS A 97 10.92 -2.52 7.53
CA LYS A 97 10.52 -3.14 6.26
C LYS A 97 9.85 -2.13 5.33
N GLY A 98 8.89 -1.36 5.86
CA GLY A 98 8.19 -0.31 5.13
C GLY A 98 9.15 0.76 4.59
N ALA A 99 10.07 1.25 5.43
CA ALA A 99 11.07 2.23 5.03
C ALA A 99 11.94 1.72 3.86
N HIS A 100 12.49 0.50 3.98
CA HIS A 100 13.29 -0.09 2.89
C HIS A 100 12.50 -0.26 1.59
N PHE A 101 11.21 -0.61 1.70
CA PHE A 101 10.35 -0.77 0.53
C PHE A 101 10.05 0.57 -0.15
N ILE A 102 9.79 1.63 0.63
CA ILE A 102 9.56 2.98 0.12
C ILE A 102 10.81 3.50 -0.60
N GLU A 103 11.99 3.34 0.00
CA GLU A 103 13.26 3.72 -0.61
C GLU A 103 13.46 3.03 -1.97
N LEU A 104 13.19 1.72 -2.05
CA LEU A 104 13.27 0.95 -3.30
C LEU A 104 12.29 1.46 -4.36
N CYS A 105 11.05 1.79 -3.97
CA CYS A 105 10.05 2.32 -4.90
C CYS A 105 10.43 3.73 -5.38
N CYS A 106 10.93 4.59 -4.48
CA CYS A 106 11.38 5.93 -4.81
C CYS A 106 12.54 5.91 -5.80
N GLN A 107 13.54 5.03 -5.59
CA GLN A 107 14.66 4.86 -6.52
C GLN A 107 14.22 4.39 -7.91
N ARG A 108 13.16 3.58 -7.98
CA ARG A 108 12.61 3.05 -9.25
C ARG A 108 11.56 3.97 -9.89
N GLY A 109 11.18 5.06 -9.21
CA GLY A 109 10.09 5.94 -9.64
C GLY A 109 8.72 5.27 -9.64
N ILE A 110 8.53 4.22 -8.83
CA ILE A 110 7.26 3.49 -8.74
C ILE A 110 6.31 4.22 -7.78
N PRO A 111 5.08 4.54 -8.21
CA PRO A 111 4.07 5.16 -7.34
C PRO A 111 3.66 4.24 -6.19
N LEU A 112 3.40 4.84 -5.03
CA LEU A 112 3.04 4.14 -3.80
C LEU A 112 1.55 4.27 -3.47
N ILE A 113 0.94 3.17 -3.03
CA ILE A 113 -0.43 3.09 -2.53
C ILE A 113 -0.38 2.62 -1.08
N PHE A 114 -0.97 3.40 -0.18
CA PHE A 114 -1.06 3.07 1.24
C PHE A 114 -2.49 2.64 1.60
N LEU A 115 -2.64 1.37 2.00
CA LEU A 115 -3.87 0.80 2.55
C LEU A 115 -3.79 0.84 4.07
N GLN A 116 -4.27 1.95 4.64
CA GLN A 116 -4.22 2.18 6.08
C GLN A 116 -5.43 1.59 6.78
N ASN A 117 -5.20 0.53 7.57
CA ASN A 117 -6.18 -0.02 8.50
C ASN A 117 -5.61 0.10 9.93
N ILE A 118 -5.68 1.31 10.51
CA ILE A 118 -5.19 1.57 11.87
C ILE A 118 -6.36 1.83 12.83
N THR A 119 -6.52 0.96 13.81
CA THR A 119 -7.45 1.14 14.93
C THR A 119 -6.82 1.99 16.02
N GLY A 120 -6.33 3.20 15.67
CA GLY A 120 -5.64 4.09 16.60
C GLY A 120 -4.32 3.54 17.17
N PHE A 121 -3.58 4.39 17.89
CA PHE A 121 -2.32 4.02 18.52
C PHE A 121 -2.59 3.24 19.81
N MET A 122 -1.96 2.07 19.98
CA MET A 122 -2.00 1.33 21.25
C MET A 122 -1.17 2.07 22.30
N VAL A 123 -1.82 2.71 23.28
CA VAL A 123 -1.15 3.42 24.38
C VAL A 123 -0.76 2.41 25.46
N GLY A 124 0.53 2.06 25.54
CA GLY A 124 1.06 1.18 26.58
C GLY A 124 2.52 1.53 26.89
N ARG A 125 2.88 1.65 28.18
CA ARG A 125 4.22 2.09 28.64
C ARG A 125 5.39 1.30 28.04
N LYS A 126 5.18 0.01 27.70
CA LYS A 126 6.22 -0.83 27.04
C LYS A 126 6.46 -0.44 25.58
N TYR A 127 5.48 0.14 24.90
CA TYR A 127 5.54 0.51 23.48
C TYR A 127 6.01 1.96 23.26
N GLU A 128 5.79 2.86 24.22
CA GLU A 128 6.41 4.19 24.22
C GLU A 128 7.92 4.12 24.47
N ALA A 129 8.38 3.22 25.33
CA ALA A 129 9.81 3.00 25.58
C ALA A 129 10.56 2.44 24.36
N GLY A 130 9.86 1.80 23.42
CA GLY A 130 10.41 1.21 22.19
C GLY A 130 10.51 2.17 20.99
N GLY A 131 10.06 3.42 21.11
CA GLY A 131 10.22 4.41 20.04
C GLY A 131 9.22 4.32 18.87
N ILE A 132 8.07 3.68 19.07
CA ILE A 132 7.03 3.50 18.03
C ILE A 132 6.53 4.83 17.45
N ALA A 133 6.46 5.89 18.26
CA ALA A 133 6.15 7.24 17.76
C ALA A 133 7.22 7.77 16.78
N LYS A 134 8.48 7.38 16.97
CA LYS A 134 9.62 7.80 16.14
C LYS A 134 9.71 6.99 14.84
N ASP A 135 9.40 5.69 14.89
CA ASP A 135 9.40 4.83 13.72
C ASP A 135 8.14 5.02 12.84
N GLY A 136 6.99 5.30 13.46
CA GLY A 136 5.80 5.76 12.74
C GLY A 136 6.03 7.11 12.04
N ALA A 137 6.75 8.05 12.68
CA ALA A 137 7.12 9.31 12.06
C ALA A 137 8.07 9.14 10.86
N LYS A 138 9.05 8.23 10.92
CA LYS A 138 9.93 7.90 9.77
C LYS A 138 9.14 7.42 8.55
N LEU A 139 8.12 6.59 8.76
CA LEU A 139 7.22 6.13 7.69
C LEU A 139 6.41 7.26 7.06
N VAL A 140 6.08 8.32 7.83
CA VAL A 140 5.36 9.51 7.37
C VAL A 140 6.30 10.53 6.69
N THR A 141 7.61 10.45 6.91
CA THR A 141 8.62 11.38 6.36
C THR A 141 9.44 10.82 5.19
N ALA A 142 9.20 9.56 4.79
CA ALA A 142 9.89 8.87 3.70
C ALA A 142 9.25 9.10 2.33
#